data_AF-A0A3D6CHW9-F1
#
_entry.id   AF-A0A3D6CHW9-F1
#
_cell.length_a   1.000
_cell.length_b   1.000
_cell.length_c   1.000
_cell.angle_alpha   90.00
_cell.angle_beta   90.00
_cell.angle_gamma   90.00
#
_symmetry.space_group_name_H-M   'P 1'
#
loop_
_entity.id
_entity.type
_entity.pdbx_description
1 polymer ?
#
loop_
_entity_poly.entity_id
_entity_poly.type
_entity_poly.pdbx_seq_one_letter_code
_entity_poly.pdbx_strand_id
1 'polypeptide(L)' 'HMVDVVLQFEGDRNHTYRILRSQKNRFGSTSELGIYEMLSTGLREISNP' A
#
# COMPACT_ATOMS: atom_id res chain seq x y z
N HIS A 1 8.64 9.95 14.12
CA HIS A 1 8.06 9.41 15.39
C HIS A 1 6.80 10.14 15.86
N MET A 2 6.60 11.43 15.54
CA MET A 2 5.46 12.25 16.01
C MET A 2 4.15 12.11 15.21
N VAL A 3 4.11 11.31 14.14
CA VAL A 3 2.89 11.12 13.32
C VAL A 3 2.05 9.96 13.82
N ASP A 4 0.74 10.00 13.62
CA ASP A 4 -0.17 8.92 14.05
C ASP A 4 -0.17 7.72 13.10
N VAL A 5 0.06 7.95 11.79
CA VAL A 5 0.10 6.90 10.77
C VAL A 5 1.31 7.07 9.84
N VAL A 6 1.97 5.97 9.50
CA VAL A 6 3.04 5.88 8.50
C VAL A 6 2.67 4.75 7.55
N LEU A 7 2.49 5.10 6.28
CA LEU A 7 2.27 4.15 5.20
C LEU A 7 3.48 4.17 4.27
N GLN A 8 3.85 2.99 3.79
CA GLN A 8 4.90 2.80 2.82
C GLN A 8 4.28 2.29 1.53
N PHE A 9 4.53 2.98 0.43
CA PHE A 9 4.04 2.59 -0.89
C PHE A 9 5.21 2.20 -1.77
N GLU A 10 5.25 0.93 -2.14
CA GLU A 10 6.35 0.30 -2.87
C GLU A 10 5.86 -0.23 -4.20
N GLY A 11 6.71 -0.14 -5.22
CA GLY A 11 6.49 -0.74 -6.53
C GLY A 11 7.79 -0.73 -7.30
N ASP A 12 8.20 -1.89 -7.79
CA ASP A 12 9.39 -2.03 -8.62
C ASP A 12 9.01 -1.92 -10.11
N ARG A 13 9.93 -1.47 -10.96
CA ARG A 13 9.75 -1.36 -12.40
C ARG A 13 9.35 -2.69 -13.06
N ASN A 14 9.78 -3.81 -12.49
CA ASN A 14 9.49 -5.14 -13.00
C ASN A 14 8.20 -5.75 -12.42
N HIS A 15 7.60 -5.10 -11.42
CA HIS A 15 6.42 -5.62 -10.72
C HIS A 15 5.20 -4.79 -11.11
N THR A 16 4.23 -5.43 -11.75
CA THR A 16 2.96 -4.80 -12.15
C THR A 16 2.18 -4.28 -10.94
N TYR A 17 2.34 -4.94 -9.79
CA TYR A 17 1.68 -4.59 -8.54
C TYR A 17 2.48 -3.58 -7.71
N ARG A 18 1.73 -2.73 -7.03
CA ARG A 18 2.20 -1.79 -6.01
C ARG A 18 1.62 -2.19 -4.68
N ILE A 19 2.45 -2.16 -3.65
CA ILE A 19 2.10 -2.60 -2.30
C ILE A 19 2.05 -1.39 -1.39
N LEU A 20 0.95 -1.22 -0.68
CA LEU A 20 0.79 -0.27 0.41
C LEU A 20 0.85 -1.02 1.74
N ARG A 21 1.85 -0.72 2.56
CA ARG A 21 2.07 -1.35 3.87
C ARG A 21 1.98 -0.32 4.98
N SER A 22 1.29 -0.66 6.05
CA SER A 22 1.27 0.13 7.27
C SER A 22 2.52 -0.14 8.11
N GLN A 23 3.35 0.88 8.35
CA GLN A 23 4.54 0.81 9.20
C GLN A 23 4.24 1.32 10.61
N LYS A 24 3.28 2.25 10.74
CA LYS A 24 2.73 2.73 12.01
C LYS A 24 1.26 3.05 11.79
N ASN A 25 0.38 2.59 12.66
CA ASN A 25 -1.02 2.98 12.66
C ASN A 25 -1.53 3.09 14.10
N ARG A 26 -1.80 4.31 14.57
CA ARG A 26 -2.34 4.52 15.92
C ARG A 26 -3.81 4.11 16.05
N PHE A 27 -4.50 3.90 14.93
CA PHE A 27 -5.94 3.65 14.85
C PHE A 27 -6.30 2.26 14.31
N GLY A 28 -5.31 1.38 14.11
CA GLY A 28 -5.51 0.09 13.48
C GLY A 28 -4.23 -0.75 13.41
N SER A 29 -4.29 -1.88 12.70
CA SER A 29 -3.17 -2.81 12.61
C SER A 29 -2.07 -2.30 11.67
N THR A 30 -0.83 -2.67 11.94
CA THR A 30 0.29 -2.54 10.98
C THR A 30 0.41 -3.73 10.04
N SER A 31 -0.37 -4.80 10.29
CA SER A 31 -0.41 -5.98 9.42
C SER A 31 -1.30 -5.81 8.19
N GLU A 32 -1.96 -4.66 8.03
CA GLU A 32 -2.79 -4.35 6.87
C GLU A 32 -1.92 -4.15 5.61
N LEU A 33 -2.40 -4.71 4.51
CA LEU A 33 -1.75 -4.69 3.21
C LEU A 33 -2.78 -4.29 2.14
N GLY A 34 -2.49 -3.24 1.39
CA GLY A 34 -3.21 -2.91 0.16
C GLY A 34 -2.38 -3.31 -1.05
N ILE A 35 -2.99 -4.03 -2.01
CA ILE A 35 -2.35 -4.37 -3.28
C ILE A 35 -3.06 -3.57 -4.37
N TYR A 36 -2.29 -2.92 -5.23
CA TYR A 36 -2.80 -2.08 -6.30
C TYR A 36 -2.09 -2.37 -7.61
N GLU A 37 -2.75 -2.08 -8.72
CA GLU A 37 -2.15 -2.04 -10.04
C GLU A 37 -2.26 -0.62 -10.60
N MET A 38 -1.20 -0.14 -11.26
CA MET A 38 -1.26 1.15 -11.97
C MET A 38 -1.70 0.93 -13.40
N LEU A 39 -2.91 1.38 -13.69
CA LEU A 39 -3.48 1.45 -15.04
C LEU A 39 -3.23 2.84 -15.64
N SER A 40 -3.53 2.99 -16.93
CA SER A 40 -3.52 4.30 -17.59
C SER A 40 -4.49 5.30 -16.95
N THR A 41 -5.53 4.81 -16.27
CA THR A 41 -6.55 5.60 -15.58
C THR A 41 -6.25 5.86 -14.11
N GLY A 42 -5.19 5.26 -13.54
CA GLY A 42 -4.80 5.43 -12.13
C GLY A 42 -4.60 4.11 -11.39
N LEU A 43 -4.66 4.17 -10.05
CA LEU A 43 -4.51 3.01 -9.17
C LEU A 43 -5.82 2.23 -9.06
N ARG A 44 -5.78 0.94 -9.38
CA ARG A 44 -6.86 -0.01 -9.15
C ARG A 44 -6.51 -0.94 -8.00
N GLU A 45 -7.37 -1.05 -7.01
CA GLU A 45 -7.23 -2.00 -5.90
C GLU A 45 -7.40 -3.45 -6.40
N ILE A 46 -6.58 -4.35 -5.86
CA ILE A 46 -6.64 -5.79 -6.08
C ILE A 46 -7.03 -6.44 -4.75
N SER A 47 -8.29 -6.88 -4.66
CA SER A 47 -8.89 -7.40 -3.43
C SER A 47 -8.60 -8.87 -3.14
N ASN A 48 -8.05 -9.61 -4.11
CA ASN A 48 -7.73 -11.03 -3.98
C ASN A 48 -6.56 -11.35 -4.93
N PRO A 49 -5.33 -11.56 -4.44
CA PRO A 49 -4.20 -11.90 -5.29
C PRO A 49 -4.35 -13.26 -5.98
#